data_AF-A0A7W4A6Z0-F1
#
_entry.id   AF-A0A7W4A6Z0-F1
#
_cell.length_a   1.000
_cell.length_b   1.000
_cell.length_c   1.000
_cell.angle_alpha   90.00
_cell.angle_beta   90.00
_cell.angle_gamma   90.00
#
_symmetry.space_group_name_H-M   'P 1'
#
loop_
_entity.id
_entity.type
_entity.pdbx_description
1 polymer ?
#
loop_
_entity_poly.entity_id
_entity_poly.type
_entity_poly.pdbx_seq_one_letter_code
_entity_poly.pdbx_strand_id
1 'polypeptide(L)'
;MSQQNQLNTTQRVLKHVLLWSVFGYCYHSAINLLVKMAMDAQPEHVLLTAMLYCLGFNLLAGHLITKYDKYWPEIAAIFIGCIGLLVVPVLLVGTQALLSRPLLAGILISLPILTFAVRLIKRKLTKN
;
A
#
# COMPACT_ATOMS: atom_id res chain seq x y z
N MET A 1 27.00 -19.61 4.94
CA MET A 1 26.69 -18.40 5.73
C MET A 1 25.84 -18.82 6.91
N SER A 2 26.49 -18.84 8.07
CA SER A 2 26.01 -19.34 9.36
C SER A 2 25.25 -18.28 10.16
N GLN A 3 24.43 -18.76 11.10
CA GLN A 3 23.66 -18.03 12.11
C GLN A 3 22.37 -17.35 11.63
N GLN A 4 21.34 -18.17 11.48
CA GLN A 4 19.94 -17.74 11.61
C GLN A 4 19.70 -17.38 13.08
N ASN A 5 20.18 -16.20 13.49
CA ASN A 5 19.88 -15.62 14.80
C ASN A 5 18.35 -15.64 14.96
N GLN A 6 17.85 -16.42 15.92
CA GLN A 6 16.44 -16.44 16.27
C GLN A 6 16.10 -15.07 16.86
N LEU A 7 15.72 -14.14 15.98
CA LEU A 7 15.30 -12.79 16.35
C LEU A 7 14.19 -12.93 17.38
N ASN A 8 14.40 -12.27 18.52
CA ASN A 8 13.41 -12.19 19.57
C ASN A 8 12.12 -11.57 19.00
N THR A 9 10.94 -11.96 19.50
CA THR A 9 9.65 -11.57 18.89
C THR A 9 9.54 -10.07 18.64
N THR A 10 10.03 -9.25 19.58
CA THR A 10 10.12 -7.79 19.47
C THR A 10 10.97 -7.32 18.29
N GLN A 11 12.14 -7.93 18.07
CA GLN A 11 13.03 -7.57 16.95
C GLN A 11 12.40 -7.95 15.60
N ARG A 12 11.63 -9.03 15.55
CA ARG A 12 10.89 -9.42 14.34
C ARG A 12 9.81 -8.39 14.02
N VAL A 13 8.98 -8.03 15.00
CA VAL A 13 7.94 -7.01 14.84
C VAL A 13 8.53 -5.68 14.40
N LEU A 14 9.63 -5.23 15.03
CA LEU A 14 10.30 -3.98 14.67
C LEU A 14 10.76 -3.97 13.21
N LYS A 15 11.33 -5.07 12.71
CA LYS A 15 11.73 -5.19 11.30
C LYS A 15 10.53 -5.07 10.35
N HIS A 16 9.40 -5.70 10.67
CA HIS A 16 8.19 -5.59 9.87
C HIS A 16 7.65 -4.15 9.86
N VAL A 17 7.55 -3.52 11.03
CA VAL A 17 7.06 -2.13 11.14
C VAL A 17 7.96 -1.15 10.37
N LEU A 18 9.29 -1.30 10.45
CA LEU A 18 10.23 -0.48 9.68
C LEU A 18 10.04 -0.67 8.17
N LEU A 19 9.93 -1.93 7.71
CA LEU A 19 9.65 -2.24 6.32
C LEU A 19 8.34 -1.60 5.86
N TRP A 20 7.26 -1.76 6.63
CA TRP A 20 5.95 -1.21 6.32
C TRP A 20 5.95 0.32 6.31
N SER A 21 6.74 0.95 7.16
CA SER A 21 6.86 2.42 7.21
C SER A 21 7.53 2.96 5.95
N VAL A 22 8.65 2.35 5.53
CA VAL A 22 9.32 2.71 4.26
C VAL A 22 8.37 2.48 3.08
N PHE A 23 7.66 1.34 3.09
CA PHE A 23 6.65 1.07 2.07
C PHE A 23 5.50 2.08 2.08
N GLY A 24 5.06 2.53 3.26
CA GLY A 24 4.07 3.61 3.40
C GLY A 24 4.50 4.90 2.72
N TYR A 25 5.76 5.31 2.90
CA TYR A 25 6.30 6.50 2.22
C TYR A 25 6.36 6.33 0.69
N CYS A 26 6.85 5.19 0.21
CA CYS A 26 6.87 4.90 -1.24
C CYS A 26 5.46 4.85 -1.82
N TYR A 27 4.51 4.26 -1.08
CA TYR A 27 3.12 4.17 -1.43
C TYR A 27 2.48 5.57 -1.54
N HIS A 28 2.73 6.45 -0.57
CA HIS A 28 2.29 7.86 -0.64
C HIS A 28 2.75 8.55 -1.93
N SER A 29 4.04 8.46 -2.23
CA SER A 29 4.65 9.09 -3.41
C SER A 29 4.04 8.57 -4.71
N ALA A 30 3.82 7.26 -4.80
CA ALA A 30 3.22 6.64 -5.98
C ALA A 30 1.75 7.05 -6.16
N ILE A 31 0.95 7.08 -5.09
CA ILE A 31 -0.45 7.52 -5.18
C ILE A 31 -0.54 8.98 -5.61
N ASN A 32 0.28 9.87 -5.04
CA ASN A 32 0.32 11.27 -5.46
C ASN A 32 0.72 11.42 -6.93
N LEU A 33 1.67 10.61 -7.41
CA LEU A 33 2.05 10.61 -8.81
C LEU A 33 0.88 10.17 -9.72
N LEU A 34 0.17 9.10 -9.36
CA LEU A 34 -0.96 8.59 -10.14
C LEU A 34 -2.11 9.59 -10.21
N VAL A 35 -2.38 10.29 -9.11
CA VAL A 35 -3.39 11.35 -9.08
C VAL A 35 -2.98 12.52 -9.98
N LYS A 36 -1.71 12.95 -9.93
CA LYS A 36 -1.20 13.98 -10.84
C LYS A 36 -1.28 13.55 -12.30
N MET A 37 -0.88 12.32 -12.63
CA MET A 37 -1.02 11.76 -13.97
C MET A 37 -2.48 11.76 -14.46
N ALA A 38 -3.44 11.43 -13.59
CA ALA A 38 -4.86 11.48 -13.93
C ALA A 38 -5.36 12.91 -14.17
N MET A 39 -4.81 13.91 -13.46
CA MET A 39 -5.11 15.33 -13.70
C MET A 39 -4.49 15.83 -15.01
N ASP A 40 -3.24 15.47 -15.26
CA ASP A 40 -2.47 15.90 -16.44
C ASP A 40 -3.05 15.33 -17.74
N ALA A 41 -3.69 14.15 -17.67
CA ALA A 41 -4.38 13.53 -18.80
C ALA A 41 -5.68 14.26 -19.22
N GLN A 42 -6.16 15.23 -18.42
CA GLN A 42 -7.41 15.99 -18.64
C GLN A 42 -8.64 15.13 -19.08
N PRO A 43 -8.95 14.01 -18.41
CA PRO A 43 -10.11 13.20 -18.76
C PRO A 43 -11.42 13.89 -18.39
N GLU A 44 -12.52 13.52 -19.05
CA GLU A 44 -13.88 13.99 -18.71
C GLU A 44 -14.25 13.71 -17.24
N HIS A 45 -13.68 12.65 -16.65
CA HIS A 45 -13.95 12.22 -15.27
C HIS A 45 -12.67 11.98 -14.47
N VAL A 46 -11.96 13.05 -14.09
CA VAL A 46 -10.68 13.01 -13.34
C VAL A 46 -10.71 12.10 -12.11
N LEU A 47 -11.74 12.20 -11.27
CA LEU A 47 -11.85 11.40 -10.04
C LEU A 47 -11.93 9.90 -10.33
N LEU A 48 -12.71 9.50 -11.35
CA LEU A 48 -12.86 8.11 -11.73
C LEU A 48 -11.56 7.56 -12.31
N THR A 49 -10.90 8.32 -13.18
CA THR A 49 -9.61 7.94 -13.77
C THR A 49 -8.54 7.78 -12.69
N ALA A 50 -8.44 8.73 -11.76
CA ALA A 50 -7.51 8.66 -10.63
C ALA A 50 -7.78 7.42 -9.76
N MET A 51 -9.05 7.12 -9.49
CA MET A 51 -9.46 5.94 -8.74
C MET A 51 -9.04 4.65 -9.45
N LEU A 52 -9.27 4.53 -10.76
CA LEU A 52 -8.87 3.35 -11.54
C LEU A 52 -7.35 3.14 -11.55
N TYR A 53 -6.57 4.22 -11.70
CA TYR A 53 -5.11 4.17 -11.63
C TYR A 53 -4.63 3.70 -10.25
N CYS A 54 -5.21 4.26 -9.19
CA CYS A 54 -4.87 3.87 -7.82
C CYS A 54 -5.30 2.42 -7.50
N LEU A 55 -6.42 1.94 -8.02
CA LEU A 55 -6.85 0.55 -7.89
C LEU A 55 -5.89 -0.42 -8.60
N GLY A 56 -5.48 -0.09 -9.82
CA GLY A 56 -4.47 -0.85 -10.55
C GLY A 56 -3.14 -0.91 -9.79
N PHE A 57 -2.73 0.22 -9.20
CA PHE A 57 -1.55 0.27 -8.35
C PHE A 57 -1.72 -0.52 -7.05
N ASN A 58 -2.90 -0.54 -6.44
CA ASN A 58 -3.16 -1.34 -5.24
C ASN A 58 -3.03 -2.85 -5.48
N LEU A 59 -3.35 -3.34 -6.68
CA LEU A 59 -3.05 -4.72 -7.07
C LEU A 59 -1.54 -4.98 -7.08
N LEU A 60 -0.77 -4.07 -7.66
CA LEU A 60 0.70 -4.16 -7.71
C LEU A 60 1.30 -4.05 -6.30
N ALA A 61 0.83 -3.10 -5.49
CA ALA A 61 1.23 -2.94 -4.10
C ALA A 61 0.90 -4.21 -3.29
N GLY A 62 -0.31 -4.77 -3.43
CA GLY A 62 -0.70 -6.04 -2.81
C GLY A 62 0.19 -7.21 -3.25
N HIS A 63 0.62 -7.24 -4.50
CA HIS A 63 1.62 -8.20 -4.97
C HIS A 63 2.96 -8.04 -4.26
N LEU A 64 3.46 -6.83 -4.08
CA LEU A 64 4.71 -6.58 -3.38
C LEU A 64 4.59 -6.88 -1.88
N ILE A 65 3.51 -6.44 -1.24
CA ILE A 65 3.23 -6.71 0.18
C ILE A 65 3.24 -8.21 0.45
N THR A 66 2.52 -9.00 -0.34
CA THR A 66 2.51 -10.47 -0.21
C THR A 66 3.82 -11.14 -0.59
N LYS A 67 4.72 -10.46 -1.31
CA LYS A 67 6.06 -10.96 -1.65
C LYS A 67 7.04 -10.76 -0.49
N TYR A 68 7.01 -9.59 0.15
CA TYR A 68 7.96 -9.21 1.21
C TYR A 68 7.46 -9.51 2.62
N ASP A 69 6.14 -9.51 2.85
CA ASP A 69 5.52 -9.92 4.12
C ASP A 69 4.76 -11.25 3.96
N LYS A 70 5.37 -12.32 4.47
CA LYS A 70 4.79 -13.67 4.42
C LYS A 70 3.84 -13.97 5.58
N TYR A 71 3.94 -13.23 6.68
CA TYR A 71 3.23 -13.54 7.91
C TYR A 71 1.87 -12.83 7.96
N TRP A 72 1.87 -11.50 7.77
CA TRP A 72 0.70 -10.65 8.02
C TRP A 72 0.44 -9.64 6.89
N PRO A 73 0.29 -10.08 5.62
CA PRO A 73 0.20 -9.16 4.50
C PRO A 73 -1.02 -8.23 4.56
N GLU A 74 -2.16 -8.67 5.08
CA GLU A 74 -3.36 -7.83 5.21
C GLU A 74 -3.19 -6.75 6.28
N ILE A 75 -2.54 -7.08 7.40
CA ILE A 75 -2.21 -6.10 8.46
C ILE A 75 -1.18 -5.11 7.94
N ALA A 76 -0.17 -5.60 7.22
CA ALA A 76 0.81 -4.77 6.54
C ALA A 76 0.13 -3.79 5.57
N ALA A 77 -0.83 -4.25 4.77
CA ALA A 77 -1.60 -3.42 3.85
C ALA A 77 -2.37 -2.31 4.57
N ILE A 78 -3.07 -2.63 5.67
CA ILE A 78 -3.77 -1.62 6.48
C ILE A 78 -2.77 -0.59 7.04
N PHE A 79 -1.65 -1.05 7.61
CA PHE A 79 -0.63 -0.17 8.16
C PHE A 79 -0.03 0.75 7.09
N ILE A 80 0.37 0.19 5.94
CA ILE A 80 0.93 0.93 4.80
C ILE A 80 -0.08 1.95 4.27
N GLY A 81 -1.34 1.57 4.15
CA GLY A 81 -2.41 2.48 3.73
C GLY A 81 -2.57 3.65 4.69
N CYS A 82 -2.68 3.39 6.00
CA CYS A 82 -2.80 4.42 7.02
C CYS A 82 -1.58 5.34 7.07
N ILE A 83 -0.36 4.77 7.09
CA ILE A 83 0.87 5.56 7.12
C ILE A 83 1.01 6.38 5.84
N GLY A 84 0.86 5.74 4.67
CA GLY A 84 1.09 6.39 3.38
C GLY A 84 0.02 7.41 3.00
N LEU A 85 -1.24 7.23 3.41
CA LEU A 85 -2.32 8.13 2.99
C LEU A 85 -2.71 9.15 4.05
N LEU A 86 -2.39 8.91 5.33
CA LEU A 86 -2.74 9.84 6.42
C LEU A 86 -1.48 10.43 7.04
N VAL A 87 -0.57 9.60 7.56
CA VAL A 87 0.55 10.07 8.38
C VAL A 87 1.59 10.83 7.55
N VAL A 88 2.06 10.24 6.45
CA VAL A 88 3.07 10.84 5.57
C VAL A 88 2.62 12.20 5.01
N PRO A 89 1.43 12.36 4.40
CA PRO A 89 1.01 13.67 3.89
C PRO A 89 0.86 14.71 4.99
N VAL A 90 0.28 14.33 6.14
CA VAL A 90 0.08 15.26 7.26
C VAL A 90 1.41 15.74 7.83
N LEU A 91 2.40 14.85 7.97
CA LEU A 91 3.72 15.21 8.50
C LEU A 91 4.57 16.04 7.53
N LEU A 92 4.47 15.78 6.22
CA LEU A 92 5.34 16.43 5.22
C LEU A 92 4.76 17.74 4.65
N VAL A 93 3.44 17.85 4.53
CA VAL A 93 2.78 18.95 3.81
C VAL A 93 1.60 19.55 4.59
N GLY A 94 1.02 18.80 5.52
CA GLY A 94 -0.15 19.20 6.31
C GLY A 94 -1.46 18.60 5.79
N THR A 95 -2.57 18.88 6.49
CA THR A 95 -3.89 18.26 6.23
C THR A 95 -4.45 18.57 4.83
N GLN A 96 -4.03 19.66 4.21
CA GLN A 96 -4.40 20.03 2.84
C GLN A 96 -3.87 19.06 1.76
N ALA A 97 -2.86 18.26 2.06
CA ALA A 97 -2.33 17.25 1.14
C ALA A 97 -3.10 15.92 1.18
N LEU A 98 -4.16 15.83 1.99
CA LEU A 98 -5.04 14.67 2.00
C LEU A 98 -5.80 14.58 0.68
N LEU A 99 -5.91 13.37 0.17
CA LEU A 99 -6.76 13.07 -0.99
C LEU A 99 -8.22 13.41 -0.69
N SER A 100 -9.01 13.60 -1.76
CA SER A 100 -10.45 13.74 -1.61
C SER A 100 -11.01 12.54 -0.83
N ARG A 101 -11.96 12.81 0.08
CA ARG A 101 -12.57 11.77 0.94
C ARG A 101 -13.01 10.49 0.19
N PRO A 102 -13.68 10.57 -0.99
CA PRO A 102 -14.07 9.36 -1.70
C PRO A 102 -12.86 8.57 -2.25
N LEU A 103 -11.85 9.26 -2.77
CA LEU A 103 -10.63 8.63 -3.28
C LEU A 103 -9.83 7.99 -2.14
N LEU A 104 -9.67 8.71 -1.03
CA LEU A 104 -9.00 8.22 0.17
C LEU A 104 -9.65 6.94 0.71
N ALA A 105 -10.97 6.97 0.92
CA ALA A 105 -11.71 5.83 1.42
C ALA A 105 -11.64 4.63 0.46
N GLY A 106 -11.80 4.88 -0.83
CA GLY A 106 -11.72 3.85 -1.87
C GLY A 106 -10.35 3.17 -1.91
N ILE A 107 -9.27 3.94 -1.81
CA ILE A 107 -7.90 3.40 -1.81
C ILE A 107 -7.61 2.63 -0.50
N LEU A 108 -7.99 3.18 0.65
CA LEU A 108 -7.78 2.54 1.96
C LEU A 108 -8.51 1.20 2.08
N ILE A 109 -9.74 1.11 1.59
CA ILE A 109 -10.54 -0.12 1.65
C ILE A 109 -10.05 -1.13 0.61
N SER A 110 -9.71 -0.68 -0.60
CA SER A 110 -9.30 -1.59 -1.67
C SER A 110 -7.94 -2.22 -1.44
N LEU A 111 -6.97 -1.52 -0.82
CA LEU A 111 -5.63 -2.05 -0.60
C LEU A 111 -5.60 -3.39 0.16
N PRO A 112 -6.24 -3.56 1.35
CA PRO A 112 -6.29 -4.84 2.04
C PRO A 112 -7.08 -5.90 1.26
N ILE A 113 -8.17 -5.53 0.59
CA ILE A 113 -8.99 -6.46 -0.23
C ILE A 113 -8.16 -7.02 -1.39
N LEU A 114 -7.46 -6.16 -2.11
CA LEU A 114 -6.62 -6.55 -3.25
C LEU A 114 -5.40 -7.33 -2.79
N THR A 115 -4.82 -6.99 -1.63
CA THR A 115 -3.75 -7.76 -1.02
C THR A 115 -4.21 -9.19 -0.68
N PHE A 116 -5.41 -9.33 -0.11
CA PHE A 116 -6.03 -10.62 0.16
C PHE A 116 -6.28 -11.42 -1.13
N ALA A 117 -6.84 -10.78 -2.16
CA ALA A 117 -7.06 -11.42 -3.47
C ALA A 117 -5.76 -11.93 -4.09
N VAL A 118 -4.70 -11.11 -4.10
CA VAL A 118 -3.39 -11.53 -4.62
C VAL A 118 -2.79 -12.67 -3.81
N ARG A 119 -2.97 -12.67 -2.48
CA ARG A 119 -2.54 -13.79 -1.62
C ARG A 119 -3.25 -15.09 -2.00
N LEU A 120 -4.56 -15.05 -2.24
CA LEU A 120 -5.33 -16.22 -2.68
C LEU A 120 -4.85 -16.74 -4.05
N ILE A 121 -4.63 -15.84 -5.01
CA ILE A 121 -4.13 -16.19 -6.34
C ILE A 121 -2.76 -16.88 -6.22
N LYS A 122 -1.82 -16.29 -5.49
CA LYS A 122 -0.49 -16.89 -5.26
C LYS A 122 -0.58 -18.27 -4.61
N ARG A 123 -1.43 -18.44 -3.59
CA ARG A 123 -1.64 -19.74 -2.94
C ARG A 123 -2.19 -20.82 -3.87
N LYS A 124 -3.06 -20.44 -4.83
CA LYS A 124 -3.57 -21.38 -5.84
C LYS A 124 -2.49 -21.75 -6.85
N LEU A 125 -1.71 -20.77 -7.33
CA LEU A 125 -0.66 -21.00 -8.33
C LEU A 125 0.50 -21.86 -7.81
N THR A 126 0.85 -21.77 -6.52
CA THR A 126 1.93 -22.57 -5.92
C THR A 126 1.50 -23.99 -5.53
N LYS A 127 0.19 -24.29 -5.56
CA LYS A 127 -0.34 -25.63 -5.24
C LYS A 127 -0.47 -26.56 -6.45
N ASN A 128 -0.27 -26.04 -7.66
CA ASN A 128 -0.12 -26.83 -8.89
C ASN A 128 1.36 -26.95 -9.25
#